data_AF-H3SCQ7-F1
#
_entry.id   AF-H3SCQ7-F1
#
_cell.length_a   1.000
_cell.length_b   1.000
_cell.length_c   1.000
_cell.angle_alpha   90.00
_cell.angle_beta   90.00
_cell.angle_gamma   90.00
#
_symmetry.space_group_name_H-M   'P 1'
#
loop_
_entity.id
_entity.type
_entity.pdbx_description
1 polymer ?
#
loop_
_entity_poly.entity_id
_entity_poly.type
_entity_poly.pdbx_seq_one_letter_code
_entity_poly.pdbx_strand_id
1 'polypeptide(L)'
;MSRGAKIGLGIAAAIVAFIALMIVWYFNTAAGQRSLKNFRSNQAGGLERTVKVYSSDGTLIQEYEGKIDIKDTEYGNKVLFDLDGKRIVIYNATVVTEEK
;
A
#
# COMPACT_ATOMS: atom_id res chain seq x y z
N MET A 1 40.52 9.87 20.98
CA MET A 1 39.99 8.70 20.25
C MET A 1 41.15 7.96 19.59
N SER A 2 41.34 6.67 19.91
CA SER A 2 42.45 5.87 19.38
C SER A 2 42.33 5.68 17.86
N ARG A 3 43.44 5.40 17.16
CA ARG A 3 43.45 5.17 15.71
C ARG A 3 42.50 4.03 15.31
N GLY A 4 42.40 2.98 16.13
CA GLY A 4 41.44 1.88 15.94
C GLY A 4 39.98 2.33 16.06
N ALA A 5 39.65 3.20 17.01
CA ALA A 5 38.28 3.72 17.18
C ALA A 5 37.83 4.62 16.00
N LYS A 6 38.76 5.40 15.40
CA LYS A 6 38.49 6.19 14.19
C LYS A 6 38.21 5.30 12.97
N ILE A 7 38.98 4.22 12.80
CA ILE A 7 38.79 3.26 11.71
C ILE A 7 37.46 2.51 11.87
N GLY A 8 37.15 2.05 13.09
CA GLY A 8 35.88 1.38 13.38
C GLY A 8 34.65 2.26 13.12
N LEU A 9 34.71 3.54 13.52
CA LEU A 9 33.64 4.51 13.23
C LEU A 9 33.48 4.76 11.72
N GLY A 10 34.59 4.84 10.98
CA GLY A 10 34.56 5.01 9.52
C GLY A 10 33.92 3.82 8.80
N ILE A 11 34.23 2.59 9.21
CA ILE A 11 33.62 1.37 8.66
C ILE A 11 32.13 1.33 8.97
N ALA A 12 31.73 1.62 10.22
CA ALA A 12 30.32 1.66 10.60
C ALA A 12 29.54 2.70 9.77
N ALA A 13 30.09 3.90 9.57
CA ALA A 13 29.49 4.93 8.74
C ALA A 13 29.34 4.48 7.27
N ALA A 14 30.35 3.81 6.71
CA ALA A 14 30.31 3.29 5.35
C ALA A 14 29.22 2.21 5.16
N ILE A 15 29.06 1.32 6.15
CA ILE A 15 28.01 0.29 6.13
C ILE A 15 26.62 0.93 6.16
N VAL A 16 26.40 1.92 7.04
CA VAL A 16 25.13 2.65 7.13
C VAL A 16 24.82 3.37 5.81
N ALA A 17 25.81 4.02 5.22
CA ALA A 17 25.64 4.68 3.92
C ALA A 17 25.28 3.69 2.81
N PHE A 18 25.93 2.53 2.76
CA PHE A 18 25.63 1.49 1.78
C PHE A 18 24.20 0.94 1.94
N ILE A 19 23.78 0.67 3.18
CA ILE A 19 22.39 0.24 3.46
C ILE A 19 21.39 1.30 3.01
N ALA A 20 21.66 2.59 3.29
CA ALA A 20 20.79 3.67 2.86
C ALA A 20 20.66 3.74 1.33
N LEU A 21 21.76 3.56 0.59
CA LEU A 21 21.73 3.50 -0.87
C LEU A 21 20.91 2.31 -1.39
N MET A 22 21.04 1.14 -0.77
CA MET A 22 20.26 -0.05 -1.14
C MET A 22 18.75 0.18 -0.91
N ILE A 23 18.38 0.85 0.18
CA ILE A 23 16.98 1.21 0.48
C ILE A 23 16.44 2.19 -0.57
N VAL A 24 17.21 3.25 -0.88
CA VAL A 24 16.82 4.23 -1.91
C VAL A 24 16.67 3.55 -3.26
N TRP A 25 17.58 2.66 -3.63
CA TRP A 25 17.49 1.89 -4.86
C TRP A 25 16.22 1.01 -4.89
N TYR A 26 15.94 0.25 -3.82
CA TYR A 26 14.77 -0.61 -3.74
C TYR A 26 13.46 0.17 -3.89
N PHE A 27 13.32 1.29 -3.18
CA PHE A 27 12.11 2.12 -3.28
C PHE A 27 11.97 2.85 -4.63
N ASN A 28 13.01 2.93 -5.45
CA ASN A 28 12.88 3.39 -6.84
C ASN A 28 12.35 2.31 -7.80
N THR A 29 12.27 1.05 -7.38
CA THR A 29 11.64 -0.02 -8.17
C THR A 29 10.11 0.04 -8.09
N ALA A 30 9.41 -0.49 -9.09
CA ALA A 30 7.95 -0.59 -9.07
C ALA A 30 7.43 -1.41 -7.87
N ALA A 31 8.14 -2.47 -7.49
CA ALA A 31 7.81 -3.27 -6.32
C ALA A 31 7.97 -2.48 -5.01
N GLY A 32 9.07 -1.72 -4.86
CA GLY A 32 9.30 -0.86 -3.70
C GLY A 32 8.27 0.25 -3.59
N GLN A 33 7.90 0.90 -4.69
CA GLN A 33 6.82 1.89 -4.71
C GLN A 33 5.48 1.30 -4.27
N ARG A 34 5.13 0.09 -4.75
CA ARG A 34 3.93 -0.64 -4.29
C ARG A 34 4.01 -0.96 -2.80
N SER A 35 5.15 -1.43 -2.31
CA SER A 35 5.36 -1.72 -0.88
C SER A 35 5.20 -0.46 -0.03
N LEU A 36 5.71 0.68 -0.48
CA LEU A 36 5.56 1.95 0.21
C LEU A 36 4.10 2.42 0.24
N LYS A 37 3.37 2.25 -0.87
CA LYS A 37 1.92 2.53 -0.93
C LYS A 37 1.13 1.64 0.02
N ASN A 38 1.40 0.34 0.04
CA ASN A 38 0.76 -0.60 0.97
C ASN A 38 1.02 -0.21 2.42
N PHE A 39 2.27 0.13 2.75
CA PHE A 39 2.64 0.61 4.08
C PHE A 39 1.86 1.88 4.45
N ARG A 40 1.77 2.85 3.54
CA ARG A 40 0.98 4.08 3.74
C ARG A 40 -0.51 3.81 3.92
N SER A 41 -1.12 2.95 3.09
CA SER A 41 -2.53 2.54 3.22
C SER A 41 -2.79 1.94 4.60
N ASN A 42 -1.96 1.00 5.04
CA ASN A 42 -2.11 0.35 6.34
C ASN A 42 -1.98 1.32 7.51
N GLN A 43 -1.00 2.23 7.48
CA GLN A 43 -0.78 3.22 8.55
C GLN A 43 -1.85 4.31 8.57
N ALA A 44 -2.35 4.72 7.41
CA ALA A 44 -3.31 5.80 7.28
C ALA A 44 -4.77 5.32 7.41
N GLY A 45 -5.01 4.01 7.42
CA GLY A 45 -6.36 3.43 7.40
C GLY A 45 -7.03 3.50 6.02
N GLY A 46 -6.24 3.45 4.94
CA GLY A 46 -6.69 3.52 3.55
C GLY A 46 -5.99 4.60 2.73
N LEU A 47 -6.29 4.62 1.44
CA LEU A 47 -5.92 5.70 0.50
C LEU A 47 -7.20 6.31 -0.09
N GLU A 48 -7.11 7.55 -0.57
CA GLU A 48 -8.21 8.17 -1.32
C GLU A 48 -8.45 7.38 -2.60
N ARG A 49 -9.62 6.74 -2.67
CA ARG A 49 -10.01 5.85 -3.76
C ARG A 49 -11.46 6.06 -4.15
N THR A 50 -11.75 5.78 -5.41
CA THR A 50 -13.09 5.57 -5.92
C THR A 50 -13.29 4.07 -6.15
N VAL A 51 -14.33 3.50 -5.56
CA VAL A 51 -14.74 2.10 -5.71
C VAL A 51 -16.02 2.05 -6.51
N LYS A 52 -15.98 1.46 -7.70
CA LYS A 52 -17.13 1.27 -8.59
C LYS A 52 -17.53 -0.20 -8.61
N VAL A 53 -18.81 -0.45 -8.36
CA VAL A 53 -19.40 -1.79 -8.32
C VAL A 53 -20.31 -1.96 -9.52
N TYR A 54 -20.06 -3.00 -10.30
CA TYR A 54 -20.80 -3.28 -11.52
C TYR A 54 -21.60 -4.58 -11.40
N SER A 55 -22.78 -4.62 -12.03
CA SER A 55 -23.53 -5.84 -12.26
C SER A 55 -22.82 -6.75 -13.25
N SER A 56 -23.30 -7.99 -13.34
CA SER A 56 -22.81 -8.98 -14.29
C SER A 56 -22.95 -8.57 -15.76
N ASP A 57 -23.85 -7.64 -16.07
CA ASP A 57 -24.04 -7.06 -17.42
C ASP A 57 -23.17 -5.82 -17.67
N GLY A 58 -22.34 -5.40 -16.69
CA GLY A 58 -21.47 -4.24 -16.81
C GLY A 58 -22.11 -2.89 -16.43
N THR A 59 -23.35 -2.89 -15.95
CA THR A 59 -24.00 -1.65 -15.47
C THR A 59 -23.43 -1.21 -14.12
N LEU A 60 -23.13 0.08 -13.95
CA LEU A 60 -22.71 0.62 -12.66
C LEU A 60 -23.88 0.56 -11.67
N ILE A 61 -23.70 -0.17 -10.57
CA ILE A 61 -24.70 -0.30 -9.50
C ILE A 61 -24.46 0.77 -8.44
N GLN A 62 -23.20 0.96 -8.04
CA GLN A 62 -22.86 1.78 -6.90
C GLN A 62 -21.44 2.33 -7.02
N GLU A 63 -21.24 3.53 -6.49
CA GLU A 63 -19.94 4.19 -6.38
C GLU A 63 -19.70 4.62 -4.93
N TYR A 64 -18.48 4.41 -4.45
CA TYR A 64 -18.01 4.88 -3.16
C TYR A 64 -16.76 5.72 -3.34
N GLU A 65 -16.63 6.79 -2.57
CA GLU A 65 -15.47 7.66 -2.60
C GLU A 65 -15.00 7.93 -1.18
N GLY A 66 -13.69 7.92 -1.00
CA GLY A 66 -13.02 8.38 0.20
C GLY A 66 -11.79 7.56 0.53
N LYS A 67 -11.37 7.65 1.79
CA LYS A 67 -10.22 6.92 2.30
C LYS A 67 -10.58 5.46 2.57
N ILE A 68 -10.16 4.59 1.66
CA ILE A 68 -10.59 3.19 1.63
C ILE A 68 -9.37 2.27 1.71
N ASP A 69 -9.35 1.38 2.69
CA ASP A 69 -8.45 0.23 2.72
C ASP A 69 -9.19 -1.00 2.19
N ILE A 70 -8.88 -1.39 0.95
CA ILE A 70 -9.55 -2.52 0.30
C ILE A 70 -8.91 -3.83 0.73
N LYS A 71 -9.75 -4.79 1.13
CA LYS A 71 -9.34 -6.17 1.33
C LYS A 71 -10.14 -7.10 0.43
N ASP A 72 -9.45 -7.77 -0.44
CA ASP A 72 -9.92 -8.94 -1.16
C ASP A 72 -9.78 -10.20 -0.29
N THR A 73 -10.51 -11.24 -0.67
CA THR A 73 -10.40 -12.57 -0.06
C THR A 73 -9.60 -13.48 -0.97
N GLU A 74 -8.97 -14.50 -0.39
CA GLU A 74 -8.15 -15.48 -1.11
C GLU A 74 -8.90 -16.16 -2.29
N TYR A 75 -10.23 -16.24 -2.20
CA TYR A 75 -11.09 -16.83 -3.22
C TYR A 75 -11.65 -15.81 -4.24
N GLY A 76 -11.32 -14.53 -4.12
CA GLY A 76 -11.71 -13.47 -5.06
C GLY A 76 -13.20 -13.16 -5.15
N ASN A 77 -14.04 -13.84 -4.36
CA ASN A 77 -15.50 -13.73 -4.43
C ASN A 77 -16.08 -12.65 -3.52
N LYS A 78 -15.24 -12.00 -2.72
CA LYS A 78 -15.64 -10.99 -1.74
C LYS A 78 -14.62 -9.86 -1.66
N VAL A 79 -15.12 -8.64 -1.71
CA VAL A 79 -14.39 -7.40 -1.41
C VAL A 79 -15.00 -6.79 -0.15
N LEU A 80 -14.16 -6.34 0.77
CA LEU A 80 -14.59 -5.62 1.97
C LEU A 80 -13.73 -4.39 2.22
N PHE A 81 -14.36 -3.34 2.72
CA PHE A 81 -13.69 -2.13 3.18
C PHE A 81 -14.56 -1.39 4.20
N ASP A 82 -13.92 -0.54 4.98
CA ASP A 82 -14.59 0.33 5.95
C ASP A 82 -14.60 1.77 5.39
N LEU A 83 -15.75 2.44 5.47
CA LEU A 83 -15.95 3.84 5.05
C LEU A 83 -16.88 4.52 6.04
N ASP A 84 -16.49 5.68 6.58
CA ASP A 84 -17.25 6.46 7.56
C ASP A 84 -17.79 5.64 8.76
N GLY A 85 -16.97 4.72 9.25
CA GLY A 85 -17.31 3.83 10.38
C GLY A 85 -18.28 2.69 10.03
N LYS A 86 -18.65 2.54 8.76
CA LYS A 86 -19.48 1.43 8.27
C LYS A 86 -18.63 0.46 7.47
N ARG A 87 -18.85 -0.84 7.72
CA ARG A 87 -18.26 -1.91 6.91
C ARG A 87 -19.13 -2.20 5.70
N ILE A 88 -18.56 -2.08 4.51
CA ILE A 88 -19.15 -2.50 3.25
C ILE A 88 -18.55 -3.85 2.87
N VAL A 89 -19.43 -4.79 2.49
CA VAL A 89 -19.04 -6.12 2.01
C VAL A 89 -19.79 -6.40 0.73
N ILE A 90 -19.06 -6.65 -0.35
CA ILE A 90 -19.60 -6.90 -1.68
C ILE A 90 -19.27 -8.34 -2.04
N TYR A 91 -20.30 -9.12 -2.40
CA TYR A 91 -20.18 -10.51 -2.80
C TYR A 91 -20.45 -10.66 -4.29
N ASN A 92 -19.61 -11.44 -4.98
CA ASN A 92 -19.82 -11.90 -6.35
C ASN A 92 -20.14 -10.76 -7.36
N ALA A 93 -19.51 -9.59 -7.21
CA ALA A 93 -19.67 -8.46 -8.13
C ALA A 93 -18.31 -8.03 -8.68
N THR A 94 -18.33 -7.43 -9.87
CA THR A 94 -17.14 -6.80 -10.44
C THR A 94 -16.89 -5.49 -9.72
N VAL A 95 -15.71 -5.34 -9.14
CA VAL A 95 -15.30 -4.13 -8.41
C VAL A 95 -14.07 -3.55 -9.05
N VAL A 96 -14.12 -2.27 -9.42
CA VAL A 96 -12.97 -1.50 -9.91
C VAL A 96 -12.61 -0.47 -8.85
N THR A 97 -11.35 -0.45 -8.45
CA THR A 97 -10.83 0.52 -7.48
C THR A 97 -9.74 1.37 -8.09
N GLU A 98 -9.93 2.68 -8.03
CA GLU A 98 -9.02 3.67 -8.62
C GLU A 98 -8.51 4.58 -7.48
N GLU A 99 -7.19 4.73 -7.36
CA GLU A 99 -6.59 5.73 -6.46
C GLU A 99 -6.70 7.12 -7.08
N LYS A 100 -6.97 8.15 -6.27
CA LYS A 100 -6.98 9.56 -6.68
C LYS A 100 -5.60 10.21 -6.56
#